data_AF-A0A2G5CQ94-F1
#
_entry.id   AF-A0A2G5CQ94-F1
#
_cell.length_a   1.000
_cell.length_b   1.000
_cell.length_c   1.000
_cell.angle_alpha   90.00
_cell.angle_beta   90.00
_cell.angle_gamma   90.00
#
_symmetry.space_group_name_H-M   'P 1'
#
loop_
_entity.id
_entity.type
_entity.pdbx_description
1 polymer ?
#
loop_
_entity_poly.entity_id
_entity_poly.type
_entity_poly.pdbx_seq_one_letter_code
_entity_poly.pdbx_strand_id
1 'polypeptide(L)'
;MATQLNLPSLNPSKTLNKTSLIPSFSFSNSTIMKPKIKTCSLSLKMSLQQQPPPLIDSLNNSDYKDSIIQAAQASLSNCLSETNLHLSIPALTSKIRGKVRDIYDAGNYLVLVTTDRQSAFDRVLASIPFKGQVLNETSLWWFDKTSHIVPNAVVSRPDRNVTIAKKCSVFPVEFVVRGYVTGSTDTSLWTVYNKGVRNYCGNALPDGIVKNQKLPANILTPTTKAEDHDVPVTPHEIVERGLMTQDEYDETSQKALNLFEYGQRIAIEHGLILVDTKYEFGKGPDGTILLIDEVHTPDSSRYWIANTYEERFQGGLEPDNVDKEFLRLWFKDHCNPYEDEVLPDAPEELVCELAWRYIFLFETITKSKFQMPEKEEPIRDRICRNVSLALSSL
;
A
#
# COMPACT_ATOMS: atom_id res chain seq x y z
N MET A 1 -56.97 -37.07 12.46
CA MET A 1 -56.81 -37.71 11.13
C MET A 1 -55.51 -37.14 10.56
N ALA A 2 -54.34 -37.74 10.82
CA ALA A 2 -53.72 -38.86 10.09
C ALA A 2 -53.56 -38.50 8.60
N THR A 3 -52.37 -38.42 7.98
CA THR A 3 -51.22 -39.37 7.89
C THR A 3 -50.04 -38.61 7.24
N GLN A 4 -48.81 -38.51 7.76
CA GLN A 4 -47.67 -39.46 7.80
C GLN A 4 -47.44 -40.32 6.55
N LEU A 5 -46.21 -40.32 6.02
CA LEU A 5 -45.43 -41.43 5.38
C LEU A 5 -44.07 -40.83 4.95
N ASN A 6 -42.95 -41.06 5.65
CA ASN A 6 -42.07 -42.24 5.73
C ASN A 6 -40.81 -42.11 4.84
N LEU A 7 -39.66 -42.10 5.53
CA LEU A 7 -38.32 -42.43 5.02
C LEU A 7 -38.24 -43.92 4.63
N PRO A 8 -37.17 -44.31 3.92
CA PRO A 8 -36.26 -45.25 4.57
C PRO A 8 -34.77 -44.90 4.40
N SER A 9 -34.04 -45.19 5.48
CA SER A 9 -32.61 -45.41 5.54
C SER A 9 -32.22 -46.71 4.84
N LEU A 10 -30.93 -46.86 4.48
CA LEU A 10 -30.10 -48.03 4.77
C LEU A 10 -28.69 -47.86 4.17
N ASN A 11 -27.69 -47.83 5.05
CA ASN A 11 -26.31 -48.25 4.74
C ASN A 11 -26.30 -49.75 4.38
N PRO A 12 -25.21 -50.23 3.75
CA PRO A 12 -24.42 -51.21 4.49
C PRO A 12 -22.91 -50.97 4.49
N SER A 13 -22.33 -51.56 5.53
CA SER A 13 -20.94 -51.65 5.95
C SER A 13 -20.20 -52.83 5.30
N LYS A 14 -18.86 -52.75 5.26
CA LYS A 14 -17.87 -53.73 5.78
C LYS A 14 -16.49 -53.47 5.15
N THR A 15 -15.52 -52.89 5.87
CA THR A 15 -14.44 -53.54 6.64
C THR A 15 -13.45 -54.48 5.91
N LEU A 16 -12.18 -54.09 6.08
CA LEU A 16 -10.97 -54.89 6.39
C LEU A 16 -10.06 -55.43 5.27
N ASN A 17 -8.83 -54.88 5.31
CA ASN A 17 -7.52 -55.55 5.49
C ASN A 17 -6.46 -55.41 4.38
N LYS A 18 -5.42 -54.64 4.76
CA LYS A 18 -3.98 -54.96 4.88
C LYS A 18 -3.16 -55.40 3.66
N THR A 19 -1.90 -54.93 3.72
CA THR A 19 -0.66 -55.40 3.05
C THR A 19 -0.58 -55.12 1.55
N SER A 20 0.49 -54.60 0.96
CA SER A 20 1.86 -54.30 1.39
C SER A 20 2.63 -53.75 0.16
N LEU A 21 3.85 -53.25 0.41
CA LEU A 21 4.98 -53.15 -0.54
C LEU A 21 5.12 -51.87 -1.38
N ILE A 22 5.95 -51.01 -0.80
CA ILE A 22 6.99 -50.18 -1.45
C ILE A 22 7.63 -50.89 -2.65
N PRO A 23 7.96 -50.15 -3.72
CA PRO A 23 9.22 -50.35 -4.40
C PRO A 23 10.12 -49.12 -4.25
N SER A 24 11.22 -49.36 -3.54
CA SER A 24 12.43 -48.56 -3.50
C SER A 24 13.05 -48.55 -4.90
N PHE A 25 13.22 -47.37 -5.49
CA PHE A 25 14.17 -47.19 -6.58
C PHE A 25 15.49 -46.69 -6.00
N SER A 26 16.49 -47.55 -6.05
CA SER A 26 17.90 -47.23 -5.86
C SER A 26 18.67 -47.63 -7.12
N PHE A 27 19.91 -47.13 -7.20
CA PHE A 27 20.90 -47.18 -8.28
C PHE A 27 20.73 -46.05 -9.31
N SER A 28 21.75 -45.26 -9.64
CA SER A 28 23.20 -45.44 -9.49
C SER A 28 23.94 -44.09 -9.46
N ASN A 29 25.02 -44.03 -8.68
CA ASN A 29 26.04 -42.99 -8.75
C ASN A 29 26.59 -42.85 -10.17
N SER A 30 26.37 -41.71 -10.81
CA SER A 30 27.17 -41.26 -11.95
C SER A 30 27.93 -40.00 -11.56
N THR A 31 29.21 -40.19 -11.29
CA THR A 31 30.24 -39.17 -11.15
C THR A 31 30.35 -38.37 -12.45
N ILE A 32 29.90 -37.11 -12.49
CA ILE A 32 30.25 -36.18 -13.57
C ILE A 32 30.78 -34.87 -12.97
N MET A 33 32.10 -34.76 -13.13
CA MET A 33 33.02 -33.61 -13.12
C MET A 33 32.53 -32.26 -12.57
N LYS A 34 33.15 -31.87 -11.44
CA LYS A 34 33.26 -30.48 -10.99
C LYS A 34 34.11 -29.67 -12.00
N PRO A 35 33.66 -28.51 -12.50
CA PRO A 35 34.56 -27.59 -13.17
C PRO A 35 35.44 -26.91 -12.13
N LYS A 36 36.77 -26.97 -12.33
CA LYS A 36 37.77 -26.22 -11.59
C LYS A 36 37.55 -24.72 -11.83
N ILE A 37 36.88 -24.05 -10.90
CA ILE A 37 36.90 -22.58 -10.84
C ILE A 37 38.22 -22.20 -10.17
N LYS A 38 39.12 -21.59 -10.96
CA LYS A 38 40.34 -20.96 -10.47
C LYS A 38 39.96 -19.89 -9.44
N THR A 39 40.44 -20.03 -8.22
CA THR A 39 40.46 -18.98 -7.21
C THR A 39 41.35 -17.84 -7.73
N CYS A 40 40.74 -16.80 -8.27
CA CYS A 40 41.40 -15.53 -8.51
C CYS A 40 41.14 -14.65 -7.30
N SER A 41 42.11 -14.55 -6.41
CA SER A 41 42.12 -13.58 -5.32
C SER A 41 42.32 -12.18 -5.90
N LEU A 42 41.25 -11.54 -6.35
CA LEU A 42 41.24 -10.09 -6.56
C LEU A 42 40.96 -9.43 -5.21
N SER A 43 42.01 -8.87 -4.62
CA SER A 43 41.87 -7.88 -3.56
C SER A 43 41.25 -6.61 -4.15
N LEU A 44 39.92 -6.49 -4.06
CA LEU A 44 39.28 -5.19 -4.25
C LEU A 44 39.59 -4.33 -3.03
N LYS A 45 40.69 -3.57 -3.12
CA LYS A 45 40.78 -2.30 -2.38
C LYS A 45 39.76 -1.36 -3.00
N MET A 46 38.55 -1.32 -2.46
CA MET A 46 37.62 -0.25 -2.75
C MET A 46 38.23 1.04 -2.21
N SER A 47 38.68 1.88 -3.13
CA SER A 47 38.94 3.30 -2.86
C SER A 47 37.61 3.90 -2.41
N LEU A 48 37.55 4.32 -1.14
CA LEU A 48 36.52 5.19 -0.61
C LEU A 48 36.66 6.55 -1.31
N GLN A 49 36.15 6.67 -2.53
CA GLN A 49 35.75 7.96 -3.05
C GLN A 49 34.52 8.38 -2.26
N GLN A 50 34.66 9.47 -1.51
CA GLN A 50 33.58 10.12 -0.77
C GLN A 50 32.43 10.38 -1.74
N GLN A 51 31.38 9.57 -1.65
CA GLN A 51 30.10 9.91 -2.24
C GLN A 51 29.60 11.20 -1.57
N PRO A 52 28.93 12.10 -2.30
CA PRO A 52 28.29 13.25 -1.68
C PRO A 52 27.33 12.77 -0.59
N PRO A 53 27.15 13.55 0.50
CA PRO A 53 26.31 13.13 1.62
C PRO A 53 24.89 12.80 1.14
N PRO A 54 24.20 11.85 1.80
CA PRO A 54 22.84 11.47 1.42
C PRO A 54 21.91 12.68 1.49
N LEU A 55 20.96 12.76 0.54
CA LEU A 55 19.97 13.82 0.40
C LEU A 55 19.24 14.20 1.73
N ILE A 56 19.22 13.30 2.70
CA ILE A 56 18.63 13.47 4.03
C ILE A 56 19.26 14.66 4.79
N ASP A 57 20.57 14.87 4.69
CA ASP A 57 21.23 16.01 5.36
C ASP A 57 20.90 17.35 4.67
N SER A 58 20.64 17.34 3.36
CA SER A 58 20.19 18.55 2.62
C SER A 58 18.72 18.91 2.87
N LEU A 59 17.93 18.00 3.44
CA LEU A 59 16.51 18.17 3.78
C LEU A 59 16.28 18.54 5.25
N ASN A 60 17.32 18.45 6.08
CA ASN A 60 17.45 19.19 7.34
C ASN A 60 17.93 20.63 7.12
N ASN A 61 17.99 21.11 5.87
CA ASN A 61 18.07 22.53 5.61
C ASN A 61 16.77 23.17 6.12
N SER A 62 16.85 23.77 7.31
CA SER A 62 15.74 24.44 7.99
C SER A 62 14.97 25.33 7.04
N ASP A 63 15.69 26.06 6.17
CA ASP A 63 15.09 27.07 5.31
C ASP A 63 14.13 26.47 4.28
N TYR A 64 14.46 25.30 3.73
CA TYR A 64 13.56 24.64 2.76
C TYR A 64 12.34 24.06 3.46
N LYS A 65 12.53 23.36 4.58
CA LYS A 65 11.42 22.85 5.40
C LYS A 65 10.49 23.99 5.80
N ASP A 66 11.04 25.10 6.28
CA ASP A 66 10.30 26.28 6.70
C ASP A 66 9.50 26.89 5.53
N SER A 67 10.07 26.94 4.32
CA SER A 67 9.36 27.41 3.13
C SER A 67 8.13 26.53 2.79
N ILE A 68 8.24 25.21 2.95
CA ILE A 68 7.14 24.27 2.74
C ILE A 68 6.08 24.44 3.82
N ILE A 69 6.48 24.58 5.08
CA ILE A 69 5.56 24.82 6.20
C ILE A 69 4.80 26.14 5.99
N GLN A 70 5.48 27.23 5.63
CA GLN A 70 4.82 28.50 5.33
C GLN A 70 3.84 28.38 4.15
N ALA A 71 4.20 27.65 3.09
CA ALA A 71 3.31 27.39 1.97
C ALA A 71 2.07 26.58 2.39
N ALA A 72 2.24 25.58 3.26
CA ALA A 72 1.17 24.77 3.82
C ALA A 72 0.23 25.61 4.70
N GLN A 73 0.78 26.43 5.60
CA GLN A 73 0.02 27.38 6.43
C GLN A 73 -0.83 28.31 5.58
N ALA A 74 -0.24 28.89 4.52
CA ALA A 74 -0.95 29.77 3.59
C ALA A 74 -2.05 29.05 2.76
N SER A 75 -2.08 27.71 2.77
CA SER A 75 -2.99 26.89 1.97
C SER A 75 -4.01 26.12 2.80
N LEU A 76 -4.01 26.25 4.13
CA LEU A 76 -4.94 25.56 5.03
C LEU A 76 -6.41 25.76 4.62
N SER A 77 -6.79 26.98 4.26
CA SER A 77 -8.15 27.33 3.83
C SER A 77 -8.49 26.92 2.38
N ASN A 78 -7.51 26.43 1.61
CA ASN A 78 -7.66 26.08 0.20
C ASN A 78 -7.42 24.58 -0.07
N CYS A 79 -7.46 23.75 0.97
CA CYS A 79 -7.34 22.30 0.79
C CYS A 79 -8.51 21.75 -0.04
N LEU A 80 -8.20 20.82 -0.95
CA LEU A 80 -9.20 20.10 -1.72
C LEU A 80 -9.86 19.05 -0.84
N SER A 81 -10.93 19.42 -0.12
CA SER A 81 -11.65 18.50 0.76
C SER A 81 -12.73 17.68 0.04
N GLU A 82 -13.27 18.19 -1.06
CA GLU A 82 -14.33 17.56 -1.85
C GLU A 82 -14.41 18.19 -3.24
N THR A 83 -14.84 17.40 -4.21
CA THR A 83 -15.16 17.82 -5.58
C THR A 83 -16.59 17.45 -5.95
N ASN A 84 -17.19 18.14 -6.92
CA ASN A 84 -18.52 17.82 -7.44
C ASN A 84 -18.54 17.86 -8.98
N LEU A 85 -17.59 17.16 -9.60
CA LEU A 85 -17.34 17.26 -11.05
C LEU A 85 -18.53 16.84 -11.91
N HIS A 86 -19.28 15.83 -11.48
CA HIS A 86 -20.54 15.38 -12.12
C HIS A 86 -21.62 16.45 -12.28
N LEU A 87 -21.55 17.56 -11.53
CA LEU A 87 -22.49 18.69 -11.69
C LEU A 87 -22.10 19.61 -12.85
N SER A 88 -20.83 19.61 -13.23
CA SER A 88 -20.26 20.53 -14.22
C SER A 88 -19.84 19.83 -15.52
N ILE A 89 -19.56 18.53 -15.47
CA ILE A 89 -19.07 17.74 -16.61
C ILE A 89 -20.13 16.68 -16.97
N PRO A 90 -20.89 16.86 -18.07
CA PRO A 90 -21.98 15.95 -18.46
C PRO A 90 -21.58 14.49 -18.68
N ALA A 91 -20.30 14.23 -19.00
CA ALA A 91 -19.78 12.89 -19.21
C ALA A 91 -19.65 12.06 -17.90
N LEU A 92 -19.77 12.70 -16.74
CA LEU A 92 -19.64 12.05 -15.44
C LEU A 92 -21.02 11.73 -14.85
N THR A 93 -21.33 10.45 -14.67
CA THR A 93 -22.70 10.00 -14.35
C THR A 93 -22.96 9.77 -12.86
N SER A 94 -21.92 9.56 -12.06
CA SER A 94 -22.06 9.32 -10.62
C SER A 94 -20.82 9.79 -9.86
N LYS A 95 -20.96 9.93 -8.54
CA LYS A 95 -19.86 10.21 -7.61
C LYS A 95 -19.90 9.20 -6.47
N ILE A 96 -18.76 8.59 -6.20
CA ILE A 96 -18.51 7.80 -4.99
C ILE A 96 -17.45 8.55 -4.18
N ARG A 97 -17.79 8.91 -2.94
CA ARG A 97 -16.86 9.56 -2.01
C ARG A 97 -16.19 8.49 -1.16
N GLY A 98 -14.93 8.19 -1.45
CA GLY A 98 -14.08 7.39 -0.58
C GLY A 98 -13.44 8.23 0.53
N LYS A 99 -12.66 7.57 1.40
CA LYS A 99 -11.93 8.22 2.50
C LYS A 99 -11.02 9.37 1.99
N VAL A 100 -10.24 9.09 0.94
CA VAL A 100 -9.26 10.03 0.37
C VAL A 100 -9.57 10.44 -1.07
N ARG A 101 -10.26 9.60 -1.85
CA ARG A 101 -10.56 9.86 -3.26
C ARG A 101 -12.04 10.12 -3.51
N ASP A 102 -12.35 11.07 -4.38
CA ASP A 102 -13.66 11.18 -5.02
C ASP A 102 -13.57 10.49 -6.39
N ILE A 103 -14.45 9.53 -6.65
CA ILE A 103 -14.43 8.67 -7.83
C ILE A 103 -15.66 8.96 -8.67
N TYR A 104 -15.48 9.20 -9.96
CA TYR A 104 -16.57 9.46 -10.89
C TYR A 104 -16.61 8.42 -11.99
N ASP A 105 -17.82 7.98 -12.33
CA ASP A 105 -18.05 7.10 -13.48
C ASP A 105 -18.12 7.93 -14.78
N ALA A 106 -17.26 7.58 -15.74
CA ALA A 106 -17.19 8.18 -17.08
C ALA A 106 -17.41 7.11 -18.18
N GLY A 107 -18.30 6.15 -17.94
CA GLY A 107 -18.61 5.06 -18.87
C GLY A 107 -17.56 3.94 -18.83
N ASN A 108 -16.63 3.94 -19.78
CA ASN A 108 -15.55 2.94 -19.84
C ASN A 108 -14.40 3.25 -18.86
N TYR A 109 -14.38 4.47 -18.33
CA TYR A 109 -13.32 4.97 -17.45
C TYR A 109 -13.87 5.38 -16.09
N LEU A 110 -12.95 5.49 -15.13
CA LEU A 110 -13.16 6.14 -13.85
C LEU A 110 -12.26 7.36 -13.75
N VAL A 111 -12.81 8.48 -13.29
CA VAL A 111 -12.01 9.66 -12.91
C VAL A 111 -11.78 9.61 -11.41
N LEU A 112 -10.53 9.43 -11.01
CA LEU A 112 -10.10 9.34 -9.61
C LEU A 112 -9.48 10.68 -9.21
N VAL A 113 -10.17 11.43 -8.35
CA VAL A 113 -9.66 12.69 -7.79
C VAL A 113 -9.14 12.44 -6.38
N THR A 114 -7.83 12.55 -6.20
CA THR A 114 -7.18 12.40 -4.90
C THR A 114 -7.24 13.72 -4.15
N THR A 115 -7.94 13.69 -3.01
CA THR A 115 -8.22 14.87 -2.18
C THR A 115 -7.18 15.03 -1.07
N ASP A 116 -7.23 16.18 -0.41
CA ASP A 116 -6.36 16.52 0.73
C ASP A 116 -6.86 15.94 2.05
N ARG A 117 -7.98 15.20 2.04
CA ARG A 117 -8.54 14.56 3.24
C ARG A 117 -7.54 13.57 3.82
N GLN A 118 -7.33 13.68 5.12
CA GLN A 118 -6.59 12.70 5.90
C GLN A 118 -7.53 11.95 6.84
N SER A 119 -7.48 10.62 6.78
CA SER A 119 -8.32 9.74 7.58
C SER A 119 -7.53 8.77 8.43
N ALA A 120 -8.01 8.55 9.66
CA ALA A 120 -7.62 7.46 10.54
C ALA A 120 -8.82 7.13 11.47
N PHE A 121 -8.82 5.94 12.07
CA PHE A 121 -9.93 5.49 12.93
C PHE A 121 -11.29 5.54 12.20
N ASP A 122 -11.28 5.25 10.89
CA ASP A 122 -12.44 5.33 9.99
C ASP A 122 -13.14 6.69 9.90
N ARG A 123 -12.44 7.75 10.30
CA ARG A 123 -12.92 9.14 10.27
C ARG A 123 -11.96 10.03 9.51
N VAL A 124 -12.50 11.10 8.91
CA VAL A 124 -11.67 12.18 8.36
C VAL A 124 -11.25 13.07 9.52
N LEU A 125 -9.94 13.17 9.76
CA LEU A 125 -9.35 13.87 10.90
C LEU A 125 -8.96 15.32 10.58
N ALA A 126 -8.50 15.56 9.36
CA ALA A 126 -8.05 16.88 8.90
C ALA A 126 -8.01 16.92 7.36
N SER A 127 -7.80 18.11 6.81
CA SER A 127 -7.34 18.28 5.42
C SER A 127 -5.89 18.75 5.44
N ILE A 128 -5.02 18.06 4.72
CA ILE A 128 -3.59 18.30 4.70
C ILE A 128 -3.22 18.96 3.37
N PRO A 129 -2.73 20.21 3.38
CA PRO A 129 -2.36 20.90 2.16
C PRO A 129 -1.47 20.05 1.26
N PHE A 130 -1.78 20.03 -0.03
CA PHE A 130 -1.01 19.36 -1.08
C PHE A 130 -0.97 17.83 -1.03
N LYS A 131 -1.59 17.19 -0.02
CA LYS A 131 -1.58 15.74 0.15
C LYS A 131 -2.12 15.02 -1.08
N GLY A 132 -3.23 15.49 -1.65
CA GLY A 132 -3.85 14.84 -2.80
C GLY A 132 -2.94 14.81 -4.03
N GLN A 133 -2.20 15.91 -4.24
CA GLN A 133 -1.19 16.00 -5.29
C GLN A 133 -0.04 15.03 -5.04
N VAL A 134 0.55 15.07 -3.84
CA VAL A 134 1.65 14.18 -3.44
C VAL A 134 1.28 12.72 -3.67
N LEU A 135 0.11 12.29 -3.19
CA LEU A 135 -0.34 10.90 -3.28
C LEU A 135 -0.53 10.44 -4.72
N ASN A 136 -1.17 11.28 -5.53
CA ASN A 136 -1.44 10.96 -6.93
C ASN A 136 -0.13 10.92 -7.75
N GLU A 137 0.73 11.93 -7.64
CA GLU A 137 2.01 11.96 -8.35
C GLU A 137 2.97 10.84 -7.90
N THR A 138 2.99 10.49 -6.61
CA THR A 138 3.75 9.33 -6.09
C THR A 138 3.26 8.04 -6.75
N SER A 139 1.95 7.81 -6.77
CA SER A 139 1.37 6.61 -7.38
C SER A 139 1.66 6.54 -8.88
N LEU A 140 1.51 7.65 -9.61
CA LEU A 140 1.80 7.72 -11.04
C LEU A 140 3.26 7.41 -11.35
N TRP A 141 4.19 7.91 -10.54
CA TRP A 141 5.61 7.57 -10.66
C TRP A 141 5.86 6.06 -10.45
N TRP A 142 5.22 5.46 -9.45
CA TRP A 142 5.35 4.02 -9.21
C TRP A 142 4.70 3.16 -10.29
N PHE A 143 3.54 3.56 -10.82
CA PHE A 143 2.90 2.91 -11.95
C PHE A 143 3.84 2.86 -13.16
N ASP A 144 4.57 3.94 -13.44
CA ASP A 144 5.58 3.94 -14.51
C ASP A 144 6.75 3.01 -14.19
N LYS A 145 7.29 3.10 -12.96
CA LYS A 145 8.43 2.30 -12.52
C LYS A 145 8.15 0.80 -12.46
N THR A 146 6.90 0.39 -12.27
CA THR A 146 6.50 -1.01 -12.05
C THR A 146 5.74 -1.63 -13.23
N SER A 147 5.54 -0.88 -14.31
CA SER A 147 4.86 -1.32 -15.54
C SER A 147 5.44 -2.60 -16.16
N HIS A 148 6.73 -2.87 -15.94
CA HIS A 148 7.42 -4.09 -16.39
C HIS A 148 7.11 -5.33 -15.53
N ILE A 149 6.51 -5.16 -14.35
CA ILE A 149 6.10 -6.22 -13.43
C ILE A 149 4.62 -6.56 -13.64
N VAL A 150 3.78 -5.52 -13.72
CA VAL A 150 2.33 -5.66 -13.92
C VAL A 150 1.80 -4.44 -14.65
N PRO A 151 0.94 -4.61 -15.68
CA PRO A 151 0.24 -3.48 -16.29
C PRO A 151 -0.70 -2.81 -15.27
N ASN A 152 -0.92 -1.51 -15.39
CA ASN A 152 -1.82 -0.77 -14.52
C ASN A 152 -3.02 -0.20 -15.28
N ALA A 153 -4.03 0.26 -14.55
CA ALA A 153 -5.26 0.77 -15.14
C ALA A 153 -5.19 2.23 -15.63
N VAL A 154 -4.06 2.95 -15.47
CA VAL A 154 -3.96 4.38 -15.82
C VAL A 154 -4.11 4.57 -17.33
N VAL A 155 -4.94 5.53 -17.71
CA VAL A 155 -5.21 5.93 -19.11
C VAL A 155 -4.73 7.35 -19.36
N SER A 156 -5.00 8.27 -18.44
CA SER A 156 -4.63 9.69 -18.56
C SER A 156 -4.41 10.32 -17.19
N ARG A 157 -3.64 11.42 -17.17
CA ARG A 157 -3.21 12.17 -15.97
C ARG A 157 -3.49 13.66 -16.17
N PRO A 158 -4.78 14.06 -16.27
CA PRO A 158 -5.14 15.40 -16.74
C PRO A 158 -4.77 16.52 -15.76
N ASP A 159 -4.64 16.20 -14.48
CA ASP A 159 -4.29 17.12 -13.42
C ASP A 159 -3.42 16.41 -12.38
N ARG A 160 -2.63 17.15 -11.60
CA ARG A 160 -1.76 16.55 -10.58
C ARG A 160 -2.52 15.84 -9.48
N ASN A 161 -3.79 16.17 -9.26
CA ASN A 161 -4.68 15.48 -8.32
C ASN A 161 -5.51 14.37 -8.98
N VAL A 162 -5.42 14.17 -10.30
CA VAL A 162 -6.38 13.34 -11.03
C VAL A 162 -5.73 12.27 -11.88
N THR A 163 -6.25 11.06 -11.75
CA THR A 163 -5.95 9.93 -12.62
C THR A 163 -7.23 9.45 -13.30
N ILE A 164 -7.23 9.33 -14.62
CA ILE A 164 -8.28 8.63 -15.36
C ILE A 164 -7.81 7.19 -15.58
N ALA A 165 -8.61 6.23 -15.13
CA ALA A 165 -8.28 4.82 -15.17
C ALA A 165 -9.34 4.00 -15.92
N LYS A 166 -8.95 2.85 -16.49
CA LYS A 166 -9.88 1.86 -17.04
C LYS A 166 -10.77 1.31 -15.93
N LYS A 167 -12.06 1.15 -16.21
CA LYS A 167 -12.96 0.44 -15.30
C LYS A 167 -12.57 -1.05 -15.26
N CYS A 168 -12.39 -1.57 -14.05
CA CYS A 168 -11.96 -2.95 -13.80
C CYS A 168 -12.98 -3.66 -12.91
N SER A 169 -13.09 -4.98 -13.05
CA SER A 169 -13.73 -5.84 -12.05
C SER A 169 -12.72 -6.07 -10.92
N VAL A 170 -12.86 -5.31 -9.83
CA VAL A 170 -11.94 -5.33 -8.68
C VAL A 170 -12.01 -6.68 -7.96
N PHE A 171 -10.87 -7.26 -7.62
CA PHE A 171 -10.84 -8.42 -6.73
C PHE A 171 -11.16 -7.98 -5.30
N PRO A 172 -12.06 -8.67 -4.58
CA PRO A 172 -12.46 -8.30 -3.22
C PRO A 172 -11.41 -8.71 -2.15
N VAL A 173 -10.12 -8.53 -2.48
CA VAL A 173 -8.97 -8.91 -1.66
C VAL A 173 -7.95 -7.77 -1.70
N GLU A 174 -7.48 -7.35 -0.53
CA GLU A 174 -6.35 -6.45 -0.41
C GLU A 174 -5.09 -7.25 -0.12
N PHE A 175 -4.06 -7.04 -0.94
CA PHE A 175 -2.79 -7.76 -0.83
C PHE A 175 -1.83 -6.94 0.03
N VAL A 176 -1.90 -7.13 1.34
CA VAL A 176 -0.93 -6.51 2.26
C VAL A 176 0.34 -7.33 2.29
N VAL A 177 1.46 -6.72 1.87
CA VAL A 177 2.80 -7.33 1.92
C VAL A 177 3.60 -6.69 3.05
N ARG A 178 4.31 -7.50 3.83
CA ARG A 178 5.08 -7.06 4.99
C ARG A 178 6.52 -7.54 4.93
N GLY A 179 7.45 -6.64 5.18
CA GLY A 179 8.88 -6.94 5.33
C GLY A 179 9.39 -6.82 6.78
N TYR A 180 8.62 -6.20 7.67
CA TYR A 180 8.99 -6.01 9.08
C TYR A 180 7.81 -6.24 10.01
N VAL A 181 8.12 -6.55 11.27
CA VAL A 181 7.15 -6.87 12.32
C VAL A 181 6.80 -5.61 13.11
N THR A 182 5.89 -4.79 12.59
CA THR A 182 5.53 -3.49 13.19
C THR A 182 4.01 -3.22 13.17
N GLY A 183 3.65 -1.99 13.54
CA GLY A 183 2.32 -1.39 13.50
C GLY A 183 1.55 -1.50 14.83
N SER A 184 0.56 -0.62 14.99
CA SER A 184 -0.21 -0.42 16.23
C SER A 184 -1.70 -0.77 16.11
N THR A 185 -2.17 -1.16 14.92
CA THR A 185 -3.57 -1.54 14.67
C THR A 185 -3.81 -3.02 14.99
N ASP A 186 -5.07 -3.44 15.15
CA ASP A 186 -5.39 -4.83 15.47
C ASP A 186 -5.00 -5.83 14.39
N THR A 187 -4.89 -5.37 13.14
CA THR A 187 -4.44 -6.14 11.98
C THR A 187 -2.94 -6.00 11.69
N SER A 188 -2.18 -5.26 12.50
CA SER A 188 -0.73 -5.14 12.29
C SER A 188 -0.01 -6.41 12.75
N LEU A 189 1.07 -6.76 12.06
CA LEU A 189 1.82 -7.98 12.34
C LEU A 189 2.39 -8.00 13.77
N TRP A 190 2.85 -6.86 14.28
CA TRP A 190 3.31 -6.80 15.66
C TRP A 190 2.19 -7.02 16.67
N THR A 191 1.02 -6.37 16.50
CA THR A 191 -0.09 -6.49 17.45
C THR A 191 -0.57 -7.94 17.56
N VAL A 192 -0.76 -8.63 16.41
CA VAL A 192 -1.19 -10.04 16.43
C VAL A 192 -0.13 -10.97 17.00
N TYR A 193 1.15 -10.76 16.64
CA TYR A 193 2.24 -11.57 17.16
C TYR A 193 2.43 -11.41 18.67
N ASN A 194 2.33 -10.17 19.18
CA ASN A 194 2.42 -9.85 20.60
C ASN A 194 1.23 -10.42 21.41
N LYS A 195 0.06 -10.62 20.77
CA LYS A 195 -1.09 -11.35 21.35
C LYS A 195 -0.91 -12.87 21.36
N GLY A 196 0.23 -13.40 20.91
CA GLY A 196 0.56 -14.83 20.92
C GLY A 196 0.23 -15.58 19.62
N VAL A 197 -0.23 -14.89 18.57
CA VAL A 197 -0.51 -15.52 17.28
C VAL A 197 0.82 -15.90 16.61
N ARG A 198 0.94 -17.17 16.18
CA ARG A 198 2.13 -17.72 15.49
C ARG A 198 1.83 -18.25 14.10
N ASN A 199 0.58 -18.30 13.70
CA ASN A 199 0.19 -18.49 12.31
C ASN A 199 -0.73 -17.34 11.92
N TYR A 200 -0.29 -16.50 10.98
CA TYR A 200 -1.03 -15.32 10.55
C TYR A 200 -1.22 -15.33 9.04
N CYS A 201 -2.47 -15.37 8.60
CA CYS A 201 -2.85 -15.53 7.18
C CYS A 201 -2.17 -16.72 6.48
N GLY A 202 -1.91 -17.81 7.21
CA GLY A 202 -1.21 -18.99 6.67
C GLY A 202 0.31 -18.95 6.80
N ASN A 203 0.89 -17.86 7.31
CA ASN A 203 2.33 -17.74 7.53
C ASN A 203 2.70 -18.20 8.94
N ALA A 204 3.57 -19.21 9.05
CA ALA A 204 4.17 -19.59 10.33
C ALA A 204 5.23 -18.56 10.74
N LEU A 205 5.06 -17.97 11.93
CA LEU A 205 5.95 -16.97 12.51
C LEU A 205 6.82 -17.63 13.59
N PRO A 206 8.15 -17.53 13.52
CA PRO A 206 9.02 -18.08 14.55
C PRO A 206 8.85 -17.36 15.88
N ASP A 207 9.14 -18.06 16.98
CA ASP A 207 9.23 -17.46 18.30
C ASP A 207 10.43 -16.50 18.42
N GLY A 208 10.36 -15.62 19.43
CA GLY A 208 11.45 -14.68 19.76
C GLY A 208 11.56 -13.45 18.86
N ILE A 209 10.65 -13.26 17.88
CA ILE A 209 10.57 -12.01 17.12
C ILE A 209 10.29 -10.83 18.07
N VAL A 210 10.98 -9.73 17.86
CA VAL A 210 10.77 -8.45 18.57
C VAL A 210 10.15 -7.39 17.66
N LYS A 211 9.59 -6.33 18.27
CA LYS A 211 8.96 -5.22 17.54
C LYS A 211 9.97 -4.57 16.60
N ASN A 212 9.51 -4.20 15.41
CA ASN A 212 10.26 -3.56 14.33
C ASN A 212 11.34 -4.42 13.67
N GLN A 213 11.43 -5.71 14.01
CA GLN A 213 12.39 -6.62 13.39
C GLN A 213 12.08 -6.87 11.91
N LYS A 214 13.12 -6.90 11.08
CA LYS A 214 13.03 -7.34 9.67
C LYS A 214 12.69 -8.83 9.58
N LEU A 215 11.73 -9.18 8.73
CA LEU A 215 11.37 -10.57 8.46
C LEU A 215 12.43 -11.27 7.61
N PRO A 216 12.63 -12.59 7.77
CA PRO A 216 13.54 -13.35 6.90
C PRO A 216 13.14 -13.34 5.42
N ALA A 217 11.84 -13.24 5.14
CA ALA A 217 11.26 -13.10 3.82
C ALA A 217 10.01 -12.23 3.89
N ASN A 218 9.67 -11.56 2.80
CA ASN A 218 8.43 -10.81 2.69
C ASN A 218 7.24 -11.78 2.73
N ILE A 219 6.21 -11.43 3.48
CA ILE A 219 5.00 -12.27 3.64
C ILE A 219 3.76 -11.52 3.16
N LEU A 220 2.79 -12.28 2.66
CA LEU A 220 1.45 -11.79 2.34
C LEU A 220 0.53 -12.02 3.54
N THR A 221 -0.19 -10.99 3.93
CA THR A 221 -1.23 -11.05 4.96
C THR A 221 -2.53 -10.45 4.40
N PRO A 222 -3.17 -11.12 3.43
CA PRO A 222 -4.29 -10.53 2.72
C PRO A 222 -5.50 -10.32 3.64
N THR A 223 -6.31 -9.34 3.27
CA THR A 223 -7.58 -9.03 3.94
C THR A 223 -8.71 -9.02 2.93
N THR A 224 -9.93 -9.36 3.37
CA THR A 224 -11.13 -9.16 2.56
C THR A 224 -11.63 -7.74 2.72
N LYS A 225 -12.09 -7.13 1.62
CA LYS A 225 -12.73 -5.81 1.63
C LYS A 225 -14.17 -5.95 2.16
N ALA A 226 -14.40 -5.70 3.45
CA ALA A 226 -15.75 -5.71 4.04
C ALA A 226 -16.23 -4.28 4.31
N GLU A 227 -17.55 -4.09 4.48
CA GLU A 227 -18.13 -2.76 4.67
C GLU A 227 -17.70 -2.08 5.98
N ASP A 228 -17.48 -2.86 7.05
CA ASP A 228 -17.19 -2.31 8.39
C ASP A 228 -15.70 -2.32 8.76
N HIS A 229 -14.94 -3.36 8.40
CA HIS A 229 -13.50 -3.47 8.68
C HIS A 229 -12.83 -4.58 7.86
N ASP A 230 -11.56 -4.39 7.51
CA ASP A 230 -10.77 -5.39 6.79
C ASP A 230 -10.50 -6.62 7.67
N VAL A 231 -10.87 -7.80 7.18
CA VAL A 231 -10.72 -9.06 7.92
C VAL A 231 -9.56 -9.86 7.35
N PRO A 232 -8.55 -10.26 8.16
CA PRO A 232 -7.47 -11.13 7.70
C PRO A 232 -8.00 -12.46 7.15
N VAL A 233 -7.48 -12.89 6.01
CA VAL A 233 -7.91 -14.13 5.34
C VAL A 233 -6.69 -14.93 4.90
N THR A 234 -6.81 -16.25 4.84
CA THR A 234 -5.76 -17.14 4.32
C THR A 234 -5.89 -17.34 2.80
N PRO A 235 -4.81 -17.72 2.10
CA PRO A 235 -4.87 -18.08 0.68
C PRO A 235 -5.95 -19.12 0.35
N HIS A 236 -6.08 -20.16 1.19
CA HIS A 236 -7.07 -21.21 1.02
C HIS A 236 -8.50 -20.67 1.09
N GLU A 237 -8.78 -19.83 2.09
CA GLU A 237 -10.12 -19.24 2.27
C GLU A 237 -10.49 -18.29 1.12
N ILE A 238 -9.53 -17.58 0.52
CA ILE A 238 -9.79 -16.71 -0.64
C ILE A 238 -10.37 -17.53 -1.79
N VAL A 239 -9.77 -18.68 -2.09
CA VAL A 239 -10.19 -19.57 -3.19
C VAL A 239 -11.47 -20.32 -2.83
N GLU A 240 -11.57 -20.86 -1.62
CA GLU A 240 -12.74 -21.61 -1.14
C GLU A 240 -14.01 -20.74 -1.12
N ARG A 241 -13.89 -19.46 -0.76
CA ARG A 241 -15.01 -18.50 -0.76
C ARG A 241 -15.33 -17.95 -2.16
N GLY A 242 -14.60 -18.36 -3.19
CA GLY A 242 -14.81 -17.90 -4.57
C GLY A 242 -14.49 -16.42 -4.80
N LEU A 243 -13.67 -15.80 -3.93
CA LEU A 243 -13.24 -14.41 -4.09
C LEU A 243 -12.30 -14.26 -5.29
N MET A 244 -11.49 -15.29 -5.53
CA MET A 244 -10.58 -15.43 -6.67
C MET A 244 -10.48 -16.91 -7.03
N THR A 245 -10.16 -17.21 -8.30
CA THR A 245 -9.69 -18.54 -8.69
C THR A 245 -8.26 -18.78 -8.19
N GLN A 246 -7.82 -20.04 -8.17
CA GLN A 246 -6.45 -20.39 -7.78
C GLN A 246 -5.41 -19.67 -8.66
N ASP A 247 -5.60 -19.71 -9.99
CA ASP A 247 -4.67 -19.09 -10.94
C ASP A 247 -4.60 -17.56 -10.77
N GLU A 248 -5.75 -16.90 -10.54
CA GLU A 248 -5.79 -15.46 -10.27
C GLU A 248 -5.06 -15.11 -8.97
N TYR A 249 -5.25 -15.90 -7.91
CA TYR A 249 -4.57 -15.68 -6.63
C TYR A 249 -3.07 -15.88 -6.75
N ASP A 250 -2.62 -16.95 -7.42
CA ASP A 250 -1.20 -17.24 -7.61
C ASP A 250 -0.52 -16.15 -8.44
N GLU A 251 -1.15 -15.69 -9.52
CA GLU A 251 -0.63 -14.60 -10.35
C GLU A 251 -0.54 -13.26 -9.57
N THR A 252 -1.61 -12.88 -8.88
CA THR A 252 -1.67 -11.60 -8.13
C THR A 252 -0.78 -11.59 -6.91
N SER A 253 -0.71 -12.69 -6.16
CA SER A 253 0.18 -12.83 -5.00
C SER A 253 1.64 -12.71 -5.41
N GLN A 254 2.06 -13.37 -6.51
CA GLN A 254 3.40 -13.24 -7.04
C GLN A 254 3.70 -11.82 -7.50
N LYS A 255 2.76 -11.16 -8.20
CA LYS A 255 2.89 -9.75 -8.61
C LYS A 255 3.03 -8.81 -7.41
N ALA A 256 2.22 -8.99 -6.36
CA ALA A 256 2.29 -8.19 -5.13
C ALA A 256 3.66 -8.32 -4.44
N LEU A 257 4.19 -9.54 -4.31
CA LEU A 257 5.52 -9.78 -3.75
C LEU A 257 6.62 -9.13 -4.59
N ASN A 258 6.58 -9.29 -5.92
CA ASN A 258 7.55 -8.70 -6.84
C ASN A 258 7.52 -7.17 -6.82
N LEU A 259 6.33 -6.57 -6.78
CA LEU A 259 6.16 -5.13 -6.61
C LEU A 259 6.80 -4.64 -5.31
N PHE A 260 6.60 -5.39 -4.21
CA PHE A 260 7.11 -5.00 -2.90
C PHE A 260 8.62 -5.12 -2.82
N GLU A 261 9.20 -6.20 -3.34
CA GLU A 261 10.65 -6.38 -3.42
C GLU A 261 11.31 -5.28 -4.28
N TYR A 262 10.72 -4.97 -5.45
CA TYR A 262 11.20 -3.88 -6.29
C TYR A 262 11.09 -2.52 -5.58
N GLY A 263 9.97 -2.27 -4.91
CA GLY A 263 9.75 -1.07 -4.10
C GLY A 263 10.76 -0.92 -2.96
N GLN A 264 11.06 -2.02 -2.26
CA GLN A 264 12.08 -2.05 -1.20
C GLN A 264 13.47 -1.71 -1.74
N ARG A 265 13.85 -2.26 -2.90
CA ARG A 265 15.14 -1.97 -3.52
C ARG A 265 15.28 -0.49 -3.88
N ILE A 266 14.26 0.10 -4.50
CA ILE A 266 14.28 1.53 -4.85
C ILE A 266 14.25 2.40 -3.60
N ALA A 267 13.43 2.06 -2.61
CA ALA A 267 13.34 2.80 -1.35
C ALA A 267 14.71 2.85 -0.65
N ILE A 268 15.40 1.71 -0.53
CA ILE A 268 16.69 1.66 0.16
C ILE A 268 17.78 2.43 -0.60
N GLU A 269 17.81 2.32 -1.93
CA GLU A 269 18.68 3.15 -2.79
C GLU A 269 18.43 4.65 -2.57
N HIS A 270 17.21 5.02 -2.18
CA HIS A 270 16.79 6.40 -1.99
C HIS A 270 16.87 6.89 -0.54
N GLY A 271 17.30 6.06 0.41
CA GLY A 271 17.46 6.42 1.83
C GLY A 271 16.24 6.12 2.70
N LEU A 272 15.30 5.30 2.21
CA LEU A 272 14.08 4.92 2.90
C LEU A 272 13.99 3.39 3.05
N ILE A 273 13.19 2.92 4.00
CA ILE A 273 12.81 1.51 4.12
C ILE A 273 11.32 1.42 3.83
N LEU A 274 10.93 0.66 2.81
CA LEU A 274 9.54 0.27 2.58
C LEU A 274 9.21 -0.94 3.48
N VAL A 275 8.37 -0.68 4.48
CA VAL A 275 8.16 -1.57 5.63
C VAL A 275 7.05 -2.58 5.40
N ASP A 276 5.90 -2.06 4.96
CA ASP A 276 4.75 -2.81 4.50
C ASP A 276 3.95 -1.94 3.53
N THR A 277 3.12 -2.57 2.70
CA THR A 277 2.23 -1.88 1.77
C THR A 277 1.00 -2.71 1.46
N LYS A 278 -0.05 -2.04 1.02
CA LYS A 278 -1.27 -2.66 0.46
C LYS A 278 -1.31 -2.49 -1.05
N TYR A 279 -1.75 -3.52 -1.77
CA TYR A 279 -2.09 -3.42 -3.19
C TYR A 279 -3.54 -3.86 -3.43
N GLU A 280 -4.14 -3.31 -4.48
CA GLU A 280 -5.38 -3.79 -5.05
C GLU A 280 -5.19 -4.12 -6.53
N PHE A 281 -5.89 -5.15 -6.99
CA PHE A 281 -5.87 -5.59 -8.38
C PHE A 281 -7.31 -5.70 -8.90
N GLY A 282 -7.46 -5.59 -10.22
CA GLY A 282 -8.72 -5.87 -10.88
C GLY A 282 -8.52 -6.45 -12.27
N LYS A 283 -9.56 -7.09 -12.80
CA LYS A 283 -9.58 -7.56 -14.19
C LYS A 283 -10.07 -6.47 -15.12
N GLY A 284 -9.29 -6.18 -16.14
CA GLY A 284 -9.72 -5.35 -17.27
C GLY A 284 -10.81 -6.05 -18.10
N PRO A 285 -11.42 -5.34 -19.06
CA PRO A 285 -12.46 -5.90 -19.93
C PRO A 285 -12.04 -7.12 -20.75
N ASP A 286 -10.73 -7.26 -21.01
CA ASP A 286 -10.11 -8.38 -21.73
C ASP A 286 -9.69 -9.54 -20.80
N GLY A 287 -9.95 -9.42 -19.49
CA GLY A 287 -9.53 -10.38 -18.48
C GLY A 287 -8.12 -10.15 -17.93
N THR A 288 -7.36 -9.18 -18.45
CA THR A 288 -6.01 -8.88 -17.98
C THR A 288 -6.01 -8.40 -16.53
N ILE A 289 -5.15 -8.96 -15.68
CA ILE A 289 -4.95 -8.48 -14.30
C ILE A 289 -4.16 -7.17 -14.32
N LEU A 290 -4.80 -6.11 -13.84
CA LEU A 290 -4.26 -4.76 -13.75
C LEU A 290 -4.02 -4.36 -12.29
N LEU A 291 -2.89 -3.71 -12.03
CA LEU A 291 -2.68 -2.98 -10.79
C LEU A 291 -3.56 -1.72 -10.81
N ILE A 292 -4.32 -1.52 -9.74
CA ILE A 292 -5.26 -0.41 -9.59
C ILE A 292 -4.94 0.36 -8.30
N ASP A 293 -5.84 1.26 -7.92
CA ASP A 293 -5.78 2.00 -6.67
C ASP A 293 -4.55 2.94 -6.58
N GLU A 294 -3.91 3.03 -5.42
CA GLU A 294 -2.67 3.78 -5.22
C GLU A 294 -1.51 2.83 -4.85
N VAL A 295 -0.28 3.25 -5.12
CA VAL A 295 0.90 2.38 -4.99
C VAL A 295 2.02 3.11 -4.26
N HIS A 296 2.50 2.51 -3.17
CA HIS A 296 3.71 2.94 -2.46
C HIS A 296 3.65 4.40 -1.99
N THR A 297 2.46 4.84 -1.62
CA THR A 297 2.22 6.16 -1.04
C THR A 297 2.36 6.10 0.49
N PRO A 298 2.52 7.24 1.18
CA PRO A 298 2.46 7.28 2.65
C PRO A 298 1.09 6.90 3.24
N ASP A 299 0.03 6.82 2.43
CA ASP A 299 -1.30 6.35 2.89
C ASP A 299 -1.45 4.83 2.75
N SER A 300 -0.87 4.23 1.70
CA SER A 300 -0.91 2.79 1.45
C SER A 300 0.23 2.00 2.10
N SER A 301 1.28 2.70 2.57
CA SER A 301 2.56 2.09 2.91
C SER A 301 3.23 2.77 4.09
N ARG A 302 3.95 1.98 4.89
CA ARG A 302 4.85 2.50 5.93
C ARG A 302 6.25 2.70 5.39
N TYR A 303 6.80 3.87 5.66
CA TYR A 303 8.17 4.23 5.30
C TYR A 303 8.96 4.66 6.53
N TRP A 304 10.15 4.07 6.69
CA TRP A 304 11.12 4.51 7.68
C TRP A 304 12.33 5.18 7.04
N ILE A 305 13.01 6.01 7.82
CA ILE A 305 14.30 6.59 7.45
C ILE A 305 15.39 5.50 7.57
N ALA A 306 16.08 5.20 6.48
CA ALA A 306 16.94 4.01 6.43
C ALA A 306 18.18 4.12 7.31
N ASN A 307 18.81 5.30 7.37
CA ASN A 307 20.07 5.50 8.09
C ASN A 307 19.91 5.56 9.61
N THR A 308 18.68 5.66 10.15
CA THR A 308 18.43 5.66 11.59
C THR A 308 17.91 4.32 12.12
N TYR A 309 17.42 3.44 11.23
CA TYR A 309 16.75 2.21 11.63
C TYR A 309 17.59 1.28 12.53
N GLU A 310 18.84 0.99 12.15
CA GLU A 310 19.65 0.00 12.86
C GLU A 310 19.97 0.42 14.29
N GLU A 311 20.41 1.68 14.49
CA GLU A 311 20.71 2.24 15.81
C GLU A 311 19.46 2.24 16.70
N ARG A 312 18.32 2.68 16.16
CA ARG A 312 17.06 2.75 16.89
C ARG A 312 16.54 1.36 17.25
N PHE A 313 16.63 0.41 16.33
CA PHE A 313 16.24 -0.99 16.56
C PHE A 313 17.08 -1.62 17.67
N GLN A 314 18.42 -1.47 17.64
CA GLN A 314 19.31 -1.97 18.68
C GLN A 314 19.07 -1.29 20.04
N GLY A 315 18.67 -0.02 20.04
CA GLY A 315 18.26 0.73 21.23
C GLY A 315 16.85 0.42 21.74
N GLY A 316 16.07 -0.44 21.05
CA GLY A 316 14.68 -0.72 21.41
C GLY A 316 13.72 0.44 21.19
N LEU A 317 14.07 1.39 20.33
CA LEU A 317 13.29 2.58 19.98
C LEU A 317 12.43 2.36 18.74
N GLU A 318 11.34 3.11 18.61
CA GLU A 318 10.54 3.13 17.38
C GLU A 318 11.34 3.73 16.22
N PRO A 319 11.36 3.14 15.00
CA PRO A 319 12.00 3.73 13.84
C PRO A 319 11.43 5.10 13.50
N ASP A 320 12.26 5.97 12.91
CA ASP A 320 11.79 7.26 12.41
C ASP A 320 10.91 7.03 11.19
N ASN A 321 9.64 7.43 11.30
CA ASN A 321 8.62 7.27 10.25
C ASN A 321 8.27 8.61 9.59
N VAL A 322 7.78 8.52 8.36
CA VAL A 322 7.32 9.67 7.56
C VAL A 322 5.79 9.68 7.42
N ASP A 323 5.14 8.61 7.85
CA ASP A 323 3.70 8.40 7.69
C ASP A 323 2.86 9.14 8.75
N LYS A 324 1.55 8.90 8.72
CA LYS A 324 0.55 9.54 9.56
C LYS A 324 0.47 9.03 11.01
N GLU A 325 1.40 8.20 11.46
CA GLU A 325 1.33 7.61 12.81
C GLU A 325 1.38 8.69 13.91
N PHE A 326 2.13 9.76 13.74
CA PHE A 326 2.17 10.84 14.74
C PHE A 326 0.83 11.60 14.85
N LEU A 327 0.08 11.74 13.75
CA LEU A 327 -1.29 12.29 13.79
C LEU A 327 -2.20 11.34 14.59
N ARG A 328 -2.09 10.03 14.37
CA ARG A 328 -2.87 9.02 15.12
C ARG A 328 -2.55 9.08 16.62
N LEU A 329 -1.28 9.18 16.98
CA LEU A 329 -0.84 9.28 18.37
C LEU A 329 -1.40 10.54 19.03
N TRP A 330 -1.31 11.69 18.36
CA TRP A 330 -1.88 12.94 18.87
C TRP A 330 -3.37 12.78 19.19
N PHE A 331 -4.19 12.24 18.28
CA PHE A 331 -5.61 12.00 18.56
C PHE A 331 -5.83 11.03 19.71
N LYS A 332 -5.09 9.92 19.80
CA LYS A 332 -5.20 8.96 20.92
C LYS A 332 -4.86 9.59 22.28
N ASP A 333 -3.94 10.55 22.31
CA ASP A 333 -3.52 11.21 23.54
C ASP A 333 -4.49 12.34 23.96
N HIS A 334 -5.33 12.83 23.05
CA HIS A 334 -6.20 13.99 23.29
C HIS A 334 -7.71 13.68 23.24
N CYS A 335 -8.10 12.48 22.79
CA CYS A 335 -9.49 12.03 22.74
C CYS A 335 -9.58 10.49 22.65
N ASN A 336 -10.78 9.93 22.76
CA ASN A 336 -11.05 8.56 22.34
C ASN A 336 -11.60 8.58 20.90
N PRO A 337 -10.75 8.41 19.86
CA PRO A 337 -11.17 8.61 18.48
C PRO A 337 -12.22 7.61 17.99
N TYR A 338 -12.39 6.48 18.69
CA TYR A 338 -13.35 5.42 18.37
C TYR A 338 -14.73 5.65 18.97
N GLU A 339 -14.82 6.38 20.09
CA GLU A 339 -16.07 6.52 20.86
C GLU A 339 -16.58 7.97 20.89
N ASP A 340 -15.68 8.96 20.87
CA ASP A 340 -16.07 10.36 21.02
C ASP A 340 -16.85 10.85 19.79
N GLU A 341 -18.05 11.40 19.99
CA GLU A 341 -18.88 11.91 18.88
C GLU A 341 -18.18 13.02 18.10
N VAL A 342 -17.50 13.93 18.80
CA VAL A 342 -16.78 15.07 18.23
C VAL A 342 -15.30 14.95 18.58
N LEU A 343 -14.44 14.99 17.55
CA LEU A 343 -13.00 15.01 17.74
C LEU A 343 -12.49 16.45 17.85
N PRO A 344 -11.42 16.71 18.62
CA PRO A 344 -10.75 18.00 18.57
C PRO A 344 -10.14 18.24 17.18
N ASP A 345 -10.06 19.50 16.77
CA ASP A 345 -9.36 19.85 15.53
C ASP A 345 -7.86 19.57 15.68
N ALA A 346 -7.25 19.02 14.61
CA ALA A 346 -5.81 18.85 14.56
C ALA A 346 -5.11 20.23 14.58
N PRO A 347 -4.08 20.45 15.42
CA PRO A 347 -3.35 21.71 15.45
C PRO A 347 -2.75 22.05 14.09
N GLU A 348 -2.75 23.33 13.70
CA GLU A 348 -2.20 23.76 12.41
C GLU A 348 -0.75 23.35 12.20
N GLU A 349 0.07 23.41 13.26
CA GLU A 349 1.46 22.95 13.24
C GLU A 349 1.56 21.46 12.88
N LEU A 350 0.67 20.64 13.44
CA LEU A 350 0.61 19.20 13.18
C LEU A 350 0.21 18.94 11.72
N VAL A 351 -0.75 19.71 11.19
CA VAL A 351 -1.21 19.63 9.80
C VAL A 351 -0.09 20.05 8.84
N CYS A 352 0.64 21.13 9.13
CA CYS A 352 1.71 21.63 8.28
C CYS A 352 2.95 20.75 8.32
N GLU A 353 3.32 20.21 9.49
CA GLU A 353 4.36 19.19 9.63
C GLU A 353 4.02 17.95 8.81
N LEU A 354 2.75 17.53 8.83
CA LEU A 354 2.30 16.41 8.00
C LEU A 354 2.45 16.73 6.50
N ALA A 355 1.99 17.89 6.04
CA ALA A 355 2.17 18.32 4.65
C ALA A 355 3.65 18.28 4.23
N TRP A 356 4.56 18.77 5.07
CA TRP A 356 6.00 18.67 4.84
C TRP A 356 6.47 17.21 4.74
N ARG A 357 6.03 16.31 5.62
CA ARG A 357 6.42 14.88 5.57
C ARG A 357 5.95 14.19 4.31
N TYR A 358 4.72 14.46 3.85
CA TYR A 358 4.21 13.96 2.56
C TYR A 358 5.13 14.41 1.41
N ILE A 359 5.45 15.70 1.35
CA ILE A 359 6.35 16.26 0.33
C ILE A 359 7.75 15.67 0.45
N PHE A 360 8.30 15.57 1.66
CA PHE A 360 9.59 14.94 1.92
C PHE A 360 9.64 13.51 1.40
N LEU A 361 8.61 12.70 1.65
CA LEU A 361 8.57 11.34 1.14
C LEU A 361 8.55 11.34 -0.40
N PHE A 362 7.68 12.14 -1.01
CA PHE A 362 7.60 12.28 -2.46
C PHE A 362 8.96 12.64 -3.06
N GLU A 363 9.61 13.68 -2.56
CA GLU A 363 10.91 14.13 -3.09
C GLU A 363 12.00 13.07 -2.88
N THR A 364 11.98 12.41 -1.72
CA THR A 364 12.98 11.39 -1.39
C THR A 364 12.82 10.17 -2.29
N ILE A 365 11.59 9.69 -2.48
CA ILE A 365 11.33 8.46 -3.25
C ILE A 365 11.38 8.69 -4.76
N THR A 366 10.93 9.83 -5.26
CA THR A 366 10.93 10.11 -6.70
C THR A 366 12.22 10.75 -7.19
N LYS A 367 13.06 11.25 -6.26
CA LYS A 367 14.24 12.10 -6.54
C LYS A 367 13.90 13.35 -7.37
N SER A 368 12.65 13.78 -7.31
CA SER A 368 12.12 14.95 -8.03
C SER A 368 11.66 16.01 -7.04
N LYS A 369 11.80 17.29 -7.40
CA LYS A 369 11.30 18.39 -6.56
C LYS A 369 9.78 18.53 -6.68
N PHE A 370 9.11 18.70 -5.55
CA PHE A 370 7.69 18.93 -5.49
C PHE A 370 7.36 20.30 -6.07
N GLN A 371 6.44 20.33 -7.02
CA GLN A 371 6.04 21.57 -7.68
C GLN A 371 4.81 22.12 -6.98
N MET A 372 4.99 23.26 -6.31
CA MET A 372 3.89 23.96 -5.64
C MET A 372 2.85 24.38 -6.68
N PRO A 373 1.55 24.15 -6.40
CA PRO A 373 0.50 24.59 -7.31
C PRO A 373 0.45 26.13 -7.39
N GLU A 374 0.23 26.64 -8.59
CA GLU A 374 -0.01 28.06 -8.83
C GLU A 374 -1.28 28.52 -8.11
N LYS A 375 -1.26 29.75 -7.57
CA LYS A 375 -2.36 30.31 -6.77
C LYS A 375 -3.39 31.11 -7.59
N GLU A 376 -3.21 31.18 -8.90
CA GLU A 376 -3.95 32.06 -9.79
C GLU A 376 -5.36 31.54 -10.12
N GLU A 377 -5.54 30.22 -10.11
CA GLU A 377 -6.81 29.54 -10.39
C GLU A 377 -7.24 28.68 -9.19
N PRO A 378 -8.50 28.74 -8.74
CA PRO A 378 -9.02 27.80 -7.74
C PRO A 378 -8.83 26.36 -8.22
N ILE A 379 -8.33 25.49 -7.32
CA ILE A 379 -8.02 24.08 -7.65
C ILE A 379 -9.20 23.32 -8.28
N ARG A 380 -10.43 23.64 -7.87
CA ARG A 380 -11.65 23.01 -8.39
C ARG A 380 -11.89 23.35 -9.85
N ASP A 381 -11.64 24.60 -10.23
CA ASP A 381 -11.84 25.10 -11.60
C ASP A 381 -10.77 24.52 -12.53
N ARG A 382 -9.51 24.50 -12.07
CA ARG A 382 -8.38 23.85 -12.74
C ARG A 382 -8.68 22.38 -13.04
N ILE A 383 -9.10 21.63 -12.02
CA ILE A 383 -9.45 20.21 -12.16
C ILE A 383 -10.62 20.03 -13.13
N CYS A 384 -11.70 20.81 -12.98
CA CYS A 384 -12.88 20.70 -13.83
C CYS A 384 -12.53 20.92 -15.31
N ARG A 385 -11.76 21.97 -15.61
CA ARG A 385 -11.28 22.30 -16.96
C ARG A 385 -10.41 21.18 -17.52
N ASN A 386 -9.41 20.74 -16.77
CA ASN A 386 -8.47 19.70 -17.20
C ASN A 386 -9.16 18.35 -17.46
N VAL A 387 -10.06 17.93 -16.57
CA VAL A 387 -10.82 16.68 -16.73
C VAL A 387 -11.77 16.76 -17.92
N SER A 388 -12.47 17.87 -18.11
CA SER A 388 -13.37 18.04 -19.25
C SER A 388 -12.63 17.91 -20.60
N LEU A 389 -11.45 18.52 -20.72
CA LEU A 389 -10.62 18.45 -21.93
C LEU A 389 -10.06 17.04 -22.18
N ALA A 390 -9.68 16.34 -21.13
CA ALA A 390 -9.16 14.98 -21.26
C ALA A 390 -10.24 13.99 -21.67
N LEU A 391 -11.44 14.07 -21.07
CA LEU A 391 -12.55 13.20 -21.42
C LEU A 391 -13.08 13.45 -22.84
N SER A 392 -12.99 14.67 -23.37
CA SER A 392 -13.36 14.92 -24.77
C SER A 392 -12.37 14.32 -25.78
N SER A 393 -11.20 13.87 -25.32
CA SER A 393 -10.13 13.33 -26.15
C SER A 393 -9.99 11.80 -26.03
N LEU A 394 -10.78 11.16 -25.17
CA LEU A 394 -10.86 9.72 -24.95
C LEU A 394 -12.15 9.18 -25.56
#